data_AF-A0A9D3U9C6-F1
#
_entry.id   AF-A0A9D3U9C6-F1
#
_cell.length_a   1.000
_cell.length_b   1.000
_cell.length_c   1.000
_cell.angle_alpha   90.00
_cell.angle_beta   90.00
_cell.angle_gamma   90.00
#
_symmetry.space_group_name_H-M   'P 1'
#
loop_
_entity.id
_entity.type
_entity.pdbx_description
1 polymer ?
#
loop_
_entity_poly.entity_id
_entity_poly.type
_entity_poly.pdbx_seq_one_letter_code
_entity_poly.pdbx_strand_id
1 'polypeptide(L)'
;MASLKASGFSTLINMAWREMRISRARVRRSGVSVTHLFFAVGSVLFGEASVEGANIMKEVVTEYEEVSRQLVNFDKFLIYFSGNMGHEV
;
A
#
# COMPACT_ATOMS: atom_id res chain seq x y z
N MET A 1 2.11 16.67 12.33
CA MET A 1 0.80 16.14 12.75
C MET A 1 0.27 15.25 11.63
N ALA A 2 -0.12 14.00 11.91
CA ALA A 2 -0.74 13.14 10.89
C ALA A 2 -2.19 13.61 10.65
N SER A 3 -2.63 13.64 9.39
CA SER A 3 -4.02 14.02 9.05
C SER A 3 -4.98 12.86 9.35
N LEU A 4 -6.27 13.18 9.57
CA LEU A 4 -7.32 12.17 9.76
C LEU A 4 -7.41 11.21 8.56
N LYS A 5 -7.12 11.72 7.36
CA LYS A 5 -7.04 10.93 6.13
C LYS A 5 -5.95 9.87 6.20
N ALA A 6 -4.73 10.31 6.57
CA ALA A 6 -3.58 9.43 6.68
C ALA A 6 -3.73 8.41 7.81
N SER A 7 -4.24 8.81 8.98
CA SER A 7 -4.46 7.88 10.09
C SER A 7 -5.55 6.84 9.79
N GLY A 8 -6.65 7.25 9.15
CA GLY A 8 -7.71 6.34 8.72
C GLY A 8 -7.19 5.33 7.69
N PHE A 9 -6.48 5.79 6.66
CA PHE A 9 -5.95 4.88 5.65
C PHE A 9 -4.86 3.95 6.21
N SER A 10 -3.99 4.48 7.08
CA SER A 10 -3.00 3.68 7.81
C SER A 10 -3.64 2.55 8.61
N THR A 11 -4.82 2.79 9.19
CA THR A 11 -5.55 1.79 9.97
C THR A 11 -5.98 0.60 9.10
N LEU A 12 -6.58 0.86 7.94
CA LEU A 12 -6.99 -0.20 7.00
C LEU A 12 -5.79 -0.98 6.46
N ILE A 13 -4.71 -0.29 6.07
CA ILE A 13 -3.48 -0.94 5.59
C ILE A 13 -2.88 -1.84 6.70
N ASN A 14 -2.89 -1.37 7.96
CA ASN A 14 -2.40 -2.17 9.08
C ASN A 14 -3.32 -3.35 9.41
N MET A 15 -4.63 -3.23 9.22
CA MET A 15 -5.57 -4.35 9.36
C MET A 15 -5.28 -5.43 8.30
N ALA A 16 -5.20 -5.05 7.03
CA ALA A 16 -4.86 -5.96 5.94
C ALA A 16 -3.50 -6.67 6.18
N TRP A 17 -2.53 -5.97 6.76
CA TRP A 17 -1.25 -6.60 7.14
C TRP A 17 -1.41 -7.62 8.27
N ARG A 18 -2.18 -7.30 9.32
CA ARG A 18 -2.44 -8.21 10.45
C ARG A 18 -3.20 -9.45 10.02
N GLU A 19 -4.04 -9.32 8.99
CA GLU A 19 -4.79 -10.40 8.34
C GLU A 19 -3.94 -11.18 7.33
N MET A 20 -2.64 -10.86 7.20
CA MET A 20 -1.70 -11.49 6.26
C MET A 20 -2.10 -11.34 4.78
N ARG A 21 -2.95 -10.36 4.47
CA ARG A 21 -3.35 -10.04 3.09
C ARG A 21 -2.27 -9.25 2.35
N ILE A 22 -1.56 -8.37 3.05
CA ILE A 22 -0.46 -7.59 2.45
C ILE A 22 0.89 -7.89 3.12
N SER A 23 1.93 -7.93 2.29
CA SER A 23 3.32 -8.04 2.73
C SER A 23 3.94 -6.69 3.02
N ARG A 24 4.89 -6.62 3.97
CA ARG A 24 5.69 -5.41 4.20
C ARG A 24 6.94 -5.41 3.32
N ALA A 25 7.32 -4.26 2.78
CA ALA A 25 8.62 -4.10 2.14
C ALA A 25 9.71 -3.84 3.19
N ARG A 26 10.81 -4.59 3.08
CA ARG A 26 12.00 -4.40 3.92
C ARG A 26 12.92 -3.38 3.25
N VAL A 27 13.17 -2.25 3.91
CA VAL A 27 13.96 -1.12 3.35
C VAL A 27 15.47 -1.41 3.34
N ARG A 28 15.95 -2.34 4.19
CA ARG A 28 17.35 -2.81 4.23
C ARG A 28 17.41 -4.21 4.86
N ARG A 29 18.45 -5.02 4.59
CA ARG A 29 18.58 -6.40 5.13
C ARG A 29 18.32 -6.53 6.64
N SER A 30 18.79 -5.56 7.44
CA SER A 30 18.55 -5.47 8.90
C SER A 30 17.69 -4.25 9.26
N GLY A 31 16.92 -3.73 8.31
CA GLY A 31 16.19 -2.48 8.40
C GLY A 31 14.72 -2.62 8.77
N VAL A 32 14.06 -1.48 8.81
CA VAL A 32 12.63 -1.37 9.09
C VAL A 32 11.83 -1.97 7.93
N SER A 33 10.73 -2.64 8.29
CA SER A 33 9.71 -3.10 7.34
C SER A 33 8.56 -2.09 7.32
N VAL A 34 8.19 -1.62 6.13
CA VAL A 34 7.15 -0.60 5.91
C VAL A 34 6.03 -1.14 5.02
N THR A 35 4.80 -0.67 5.23
CA THR A 35 3.64 -0.92 4.35
C THR A 35 3.24 0.32 3.56
N HIS A 36 3.51 1.52 4.08
CA HIS A 36 3.14 2.77 3.43
C HIS A 36 3.99 3.95 3.91
N LEU A 37 4.03 5.00 3.08
CA LEU A 37 4.61 6.31 3.38
C LEU A 37 3.61 7.39 2.93
N PHE A 38 3.23 8.28 3.85
CA PHE A 38 2.39 9.44 3.54
C PHE A 38 3.24 10.71 3.41
N PHE A 39 2.93 11.55 2.43
CA PHE A 39 3.53 12.87 2.23
C PHE A 39 2.44 13.88 1.80
N ALA A 40 2.82 15.15 1.60
CA ALA A 40 1.87 16.27 1.51
C ALA A 40 0.71 16.07 0.52
N VAL A 41 0.98 15.47 -0.65
CA VAL A 41 0.00 15.32 -1.74
C VAL A 41 -0.27 13.87 -2.14
N GLY A 42 0.29 12.90 -1.42
CA GLY A 42 0.18 11.51 -1.85
C GLY A 42 0.70 10.51 -0.84
N SER A 43 0.65 9.26 -1.29
CA SER A 43 1.11 8.10 -0.54
C SER A 43 1.84 7.14 -1.45
N VAL A 44 2.86 6.48 -0.91
CA VAL A 44 3.45 5.28 -1.53
C VAL A 44 3.02 4.10 -0.69
N LEU A 45 2.53 3.06 -1.33
CA LEU A 45 2.19 1.80 -0.69
C LEU A 45 3.17 0.71 -1.11
N PHE A 46 3.48 -0.17 -0.17
CA PHE A 46 4.43 -1.26 -0.34
C PHE A 46 3.71 -2.59 -0.12
N GLY A 47 3.91 -3.51 -1.06
CA GLY A 47 3.29 -4.82 -1.05
C GLY A 47 4.09 -5.81 -1.88
N GLU A 48 3.52 -6.99 -2.06
CA GLU A 48 4.10 -8.02 -2.92
C GLU A 48 4.04 -7.61 -4.39
N ALA A 49 5.12 -7.90 -5.13
CA ALA A 49 5.24 -7.65 -6.55
C ALA A 49 4.56 -8.75 -7.38
N SER A 50 3.25 -8.96 -7.15
CA SER A 50 2.43 -9.96 -7.84
C SER A 50 1.06 -9.36 -8.21
N VAL A 51 0.37 -10.00 -9.16
CA VAL A 51 -1.01 -9.61 -9.54
C VAL A 51 -1.94 -9.70 -8.32
N GLU A 52 -1.79 -10.75 -7.52
CA GLU A 52 -2.55 -10.94 -6.29
C GLU A 52 -2.27 -9.82 -5.29
N GLY A 53 -0.99 -9.50 -5.05
CA GLY A 53 -0.59 -8.38 -4.21
C GLY A 53 -1.21 -7.05 -4.68
N ALA A 54 -1.18 -6.77 -5.98
CA ALA A 54 -1.79 -5.57 -6.54
C ALA A 54 -3.32 -5.53 -6.37
N ASN A 55 -4.02 -6.67 -6.54
CA ASN A 55 -5.45 -6.77 -6.34
C ASN A 55 -5.84 -6.52 -4.87
N ILE A 56 -5.13 -7.11 -3.92
CA ILE A 56 -5.38 -6.89 -2.49
C ILE A 56 -5.15 -5.40 -2.14
N MET A 57 -4.11 -4.78 -2.69
CA MET A 57 -3.84 -3.35 -2.47
C MET A 57 -4.96 -2.48 -3.04
N LYS A 58 -5.51 -2.84 -4.21
CA LYS A 58 -6.68 -2.18 -4.78
C LYS A 58 -7.90 -2.31 -3.89
N GLU A 59 -8.16 -3.50 -3.34
CA GLU A 59 -9.29 -3.71 -2.41
C GLU A 59 -9.18 -2.81 -1.16
N VAL A 60 -7.99 -2.71 -0.57
CA VAL A 60 -7.75 -1.83 0.59
C VAL A 60 -7.97 -0.35 0.25
N VAL A 61 -7.59 0.06 -0.97
CA VAL A 61 -7.87 1.41 -1.47
C VAL A 61 -9.37 1.63 -1.65
N THR A 62 -10.07 0.68 -2.28
CA THR A 62 -11.53 0.77 -2.49
C THR A 62 -12.28 0.84 -1.16
N GLU A 63 -11.92 0.00 -0.19
CA GLU A 63 -12.51 0.05 1.15
C GLU A 63 -12.27 1.41 1.82
N TYR A 64 -11.09 1.98 1.64
CA TYR A 64 -10.81 3.35 2.11
C TYR A 64 -11.74 4.37 1.43
N GLU A 65 -11.97 4.28 0.12
CA GLU A 65 -12.89 5.18 -0.60
C GLU A 65 -14.31 5.09 -0.03
N GLU A 66 -14.80 3.87 0.18
CA GLU A 66 -16.15 3.60 0.65
C GLU A 66 -16.40 4.12 2.07
N VAL A 67 -15.44 3.85 2.98
CA VAL A 67 -15.56 4.24 4.40
C VAL A 67 -15.26 5.72 4.59
N SER A 68 -14.27 6.27 3.89
CA SER A 68 -13.87 7.69 4.04
C SER A 68 -14.69 8.65 3.19
N ARG A 69 -15.45 8.13 2.21
CA ARG A 69 -16.18 8.90 1.18
C ARG A 69 -15.28 9.82 0.37
N GLN A 70 -14.01 9.43 0.20
CA GLN A 70 -13.05 10.15 -0.60
C GLN A 70 -12.69 9.33 -1.81
N LEU A 71 -12.93 9.88 -3.00
CA LEU A 71 -12.54 9.25 -4.24
C LEU A 71 -11.03 9.32 -4.42
N VAL A 72 -10.46 8.18 -4.72
CA VAL A 72 -9.08 7.95 -5.07
C VAL A 72 -9.01 7.82 -6.60
N ASN A 73 -8.30 8.75 -7.22
CA ASN A 73 -8.16 8.73 -8.67
C ASN A 73 -7.07 7.73 -9.09
N PHE A 74 -7.48 6.57 -9.58
CA PHE A 74 -6.58 5.52 -10.08
C PHE A 74 -5.75 5.94 -11.32
N ASP A 75 -6.18 6.93 -12.10
CA ASP A 75 -5.39 7.47 -13.22
C ASP A 75 -4.12 8.18 -12.74
N LYS A 76 -4.05 8.55 -11.46
CA LYS A 76 -2.87 9.14 -10.82
C LYS A 76 -1.98 8.11 -10.14
N PHE A 77 -2.33 6.82 -10.19
CA PHE A 77 -1.51 5.77 -9.58
C PHE A 77 -0.37 5.38 -10.50
N LEU A 78 0.78 5.13 -9.88
CA LEU A 78 1.95 4.59 -10.54
C LEU A 78 2.35 3.32 -9.79
N ILE A 79 2.48 2.22 -10.52
CA ILE A 79 2.92 0.94 -9.97
C ILE A 79 4.38 0.75 -10.37
N TYR A 80 5.22 0.50 -9.37
CA TYR A 80 6.65 0.24 -9.56
C TYR A 80 6.98 -1.13 -9.01
N PHE A 81 7.78 -1.88 -9.76
CA PHE A 81 8.29 -3.16 -9.33
C PHE A 81 9.80 -3.06 -9.05
N SER A 82 10.26 -3.74 -8.00
CA SER A 82 11.70 -3.81 -7.73
C SER A 82 12.39 -4.65 -8.80
N GLY A 83 13.62 -4.28 -9.20
CA GLY A 83 14.42 -5.04 -10.18
C GLY A 83 14.88 -6.44 -9.73
N ASN A 84 14.49 -6.87 -8.52
CA ASN A 84 14.78 -8.20 -7.98
C ASN A 84 13.64 -9.20 -8.21
N MET A 85 12.65 -8.88 -9.06
CA MET A 85 11.71 -9.90 -9.53
C MET A 85 12.50 -10.91 -10.34
N GLY A 86 12.42 -12.19 -9.96
CA GLY A 86 12.93 -13.25 -10.82
C GLY A 86 12.27 -13.11 -12.19
N HIS A 87 13.05 -13.25 -13.26
CA HIS A 87 12.49 -13.50 -14.58
C HIS A 87 11.70 -14.81 -14.50
N GLU A 88 10.39 -14.75 -14.29
CA GLU A 88 9.53 -15.87 -14.67
C GLU A 88 9.47 -15.84 -16.20
N VAL A 89 10.15 -16.82 -16.81
CA VAL A 89 10.05 -17.17 -18.22
C VAL A 89 9.01 -18.27 -18.36
#